data_AF-A0ABD7GPA0-F1
#
_entry.id   AF-A0ABD7GPA0-F1
#
_cell.length_a   1.000
_cell.length_b   1.000
_cell.length_c   1.000
_cell.angle_alpha   90.00
_cell.angle_beta   90.00
_cell.angle_gamma   90.00
#
_symmetry.space_group_name_H-M   'P 1'
#
loop_
_entity.id
_entity.type
_entity.pdbx_description
1 polymer ?
#
loop_
_entity_poly.entity_id
_entity_poly.type
_entity_poly.pdbx_seq_one_letter_code
_entity_poly.pdbx_strand_id
1 'polypeptide(L)'
;LTSTNKKLNFVRKNDEDVVQYYVPPSDGKILSDNWMDISLSGNETIFDTEKNTDLLERIINWICRSSNDIVLDFFAGSGTTGHAVLK
;
A
#
# COMPACT_ATOMS: atom_id res chain seq x y z
N LEU A 1 36.70 -6.63 -16.42
CA LEU A 1 35.39 -7.31 -16.52
C LEU A 1 35.34 -7.98 -17.89
N THR A 2 35.49 -9.30 -17.94
CA THR A 2 35.50 -10.05 -19.20
C THR A 2 34.06 -10.48 -19.52
N SER A 3 33.45 -9.91 -20.55
CA SER A 3 32.10 -10.27 -20.99
C SER A 3 32.10 -11.68 -21.57
N THR A 4 31.43 -12.63 -20.92
CA THR A 4 31.42 -14.06 -21.30
C THR A 4 30.44 -14.40 -22.43
N ASN A 5 29.67 -13.43 -22.94
CA ASN A 5 28.63 -13.60 -23.99
C ASN A 5 27.62 -14.74 -23.72
N LYS A 6 27.50 -15.20 -22.47
CA LYS A 6 26.50 -16.19 -22.06
C LYS A 6 25.25 -15.47 -21.55
N LYS A 7 24.09 -15.76 -22.17
CA LYS A 7 22.78 -15.31 -21.69
C LYS A 7 22.40 -16.16 -20.47
N LEU A 8 22.41 -15.55 -19.28
CA LEU A 8 21.95 -16.20 -18.06
C LEU A 8 20.41 -16.20 -18.03
N ASN A 9 19.81 -17.36 -17.75
CA ASN A 9 18.37 -17.50 -17.55
C ASN A 9 18.13 -17.65 -16.04
N PHE A 10 17.58 -16.62 -15.41
CA PHE A 10 17.29 -16.63 -13.97
C PHE A 10 15.91 -17.24 -13.71
N VAL A 11 15.81 -18.56 -13.83
CA VAL A 11 14.59 -19.34 -13.58
C VAL A 11 14.86 -20.44 -12.56
N ARG A 12 13.87 -20.72 -11.70
CA ARG A 12 13.88 -21.84 -10.75
C ARG A 12 12.55 -22.60 -10.81
N LYS A 13 12.52 -23.84 -10.36
CA LYS A 13 11.27 -24.55 -10.04
C LYS A 13 10.95 -24.41 -8.55
N ASN A 14 9.67 -24.24 -8.20
CA ASN A 14 9.22 -24.39 -6.81
C ASN A 14 9.00 -25.88 -6.47
N ASP A 15 8.60 -26.19 -5.24
CA ASP A 15 8.34 -27.57 -4.77
C ASP A 15 7.16 -28.24 -5.48
N GLU A 16 6.36 -27.48 -6.22
CA GLU A 16 5.21 -27.94 -7.03
C GLU A 16 5.57 -28.06 -8.53
N ASP A 17 6.86 -28.07 -8.88
CA ASP A 17 7.36 -28.15 -10.27
C ASP A 17 6.99 -26.95 -11.19
N VAL A 18 6.53 -25.84 -10.60
CA VAL A 18 6.17 -24.61 -11.33
C VAL A 18 7.41 -23.74 -11.56
N VAL A 19 7.62 -23.31 -12.81
CA VAL A 19 8.72 -22.42 -13.20
C VAL A 19 8.45 -20.99 -12.71
N GLN A 20 9.42 -20.41 -11.99
CA GLN A 20 9.41 -19.05 -11.49
C GLN A 20 10.62 -18.26 -12.03
N TYR A 21 10.38 -17.03 -12.46
CA TYR A 21 11.45 -16.09 -12.82
C TYR A 21 11.99 -15.41 -11.57
N TYR A 22 13.30 -15.17 -11.53
CA TYR A 22 13.91 -14.34 -10.50
C TYR A 22 13.38 -12.92 -10.59
N VAL A 23 12.79 -12.46 -9.49
CA VAL A 23 12.43 -11.06 -9.29
C VAL A 23 13.47 -10.49 -8.33
N PRO A 24 14.28 -9.50 -8.73
CA PRO A 24 15.23 -8.87 -7.81
C PRO A 24 14.48 -8.25 -6.62
N PRO A 25 15.09 -8.20 -5.42
CA PRO A 25 14.54 -7.45 -4.31
C PRO A 25 14.24 -6.02 -4.76
N SER A 26 13.04 -5.53 -4.46
CA SER A 26 12.69 -4.13 -4.68
C SER A 26 12.37 -3.47 -3.35
N ASP A 27 12.81 -2.22 -3.19
CA ASP A 27 12.56 -1.41 -1.99
C ASP A 27 11.10 -0.93 -1.89
N GLY A 28 10.28 -1.24 -2.90
CA GLY A 28 8.87 -0.88 -2.91
C GLY A 28 8.10 -1.68 -3.96
N LYS A 29 6.77 -1.64 -3.82
CA LYS A 29 5.82 -2.20 -4.77
C LYS A 29 5.17 -1.06 -5.54
N ILE A 30 5.09 -1.17 -6.87
CA ILE A 30 4.27 -0.26 -7.65
C ILE A 30 2.81 -0.48 -7.24
N LEU A 31 2.18 0.56 -6.71
CA LEU A 31 0.76 0.54 -6.35
C LEU A 31 -0.09 0.84 -7.58
N SER A 32 -1.19 0.10 -7.72
CA SER A 32 -2.28 0.40 -8.66
C SER A 32 -3.36 1.26 -7.98
N ASP A 33 -4.36 1.64 -8.74
CA ASP A 33 -5.62 2.25 -8.27
C ASP A 33 -6.59 1.25 -7.62
N ASN A 34 -6.31 -0.06 -7.73
CA ASN A 34 -7.06 -1.12 -7.06
C ASN A 34 -6.32 -1.62 -5.81
N TRP A 35 -6.74 -1.15 -4.64
CA TRP A 35 -6.15 -1.52 -3.34
C TRP A 35 -6.88 -2.71 -2.73
N MET A 36 -6.30 -3.90 -2.91
CA MET A 36 -6.80 -5.15 -2.32
C MET A 36 -6.07 -5.54 -1.02
N ASP A 37 -5.06 -4.76 -0.63
CA ASP A 37 -4.19 -5.02 0.51
C ASP A 37 -4.66 -4.36 1.81
N ILE A 38 -5.74 -3.57 1.75
CA ILE A 38 -6.24 -2.81 2.88
C ILE A 38 -7.76 -2.89 2.97
N SER A 39 -8.29 -3.07 4.18
CA SER A 39 -9.74 -3.10 4.42
C SER A 39 -10.32 -1.69 4.34
N LEU A 40 -11.54 -1.57 3.80
CA LEU A 40 -12.28 -0.31 3.77
C LEU A 40 -12.89 0.03 5.14
N SER A 41 -13.41 -0.96 5.85
CA SER A 41 -14.06 -0.79 7.15
C SER A 41 -13.05 -0.86 8.29
N GLY A 42 -13.25 -0.01 9.30
CA GLY A 42 -12.57 -0.10 10.59
C GLY A 42 -13.36 -0.94 11.61
N ASN A 43 -12.79 -1.10 12.80
CA ASN A 43 -13.41 -1.76 13.95
C ASN A 43 -12.98 -1.14 15.31
N GLU A 44 -12.58 0.14 15.29
CA GLU A 44 -11.99 0.85 16.44
C GLU A 44 -13.03 1.60 17.27
N THR A 45 -14.21 1.86 16.70
CA THR A 45 -15.29 2.61 17.35
C THR A 45 -16.59 1.81 17.36
N ILE A 46 -17.63 2.37 17.97
CA ILE A 46 -19.00 1.81 17.93
C ILE A 46 -19.79 2.25 16.68
N PHE A 47 -19.13 2.89 15.71
CA PHE A 47 -19.80 3.52 14.57
C PHE A 47 -19.89 2.55 13.38
N ASP A 48 -21.10 2.15 13.01
CA ASP A 48 -21.37 1.08 12.03
C ASP A 48 -20.65 1.22 10.67
N THR A 49 -20.42 2.46 10.21
CA THR A 49 -19.84 2.74 8.89
C THR A 49 -18.45 3.36 8.95
N GLU A 50 -17.74 3.17 10.07
CA GLU A 50 -16.38 3.66 10.24
C GLU A 50 -15.42 3.14 9.17
N LYS A 51 -14.49 3.99 8.78
CA LYS A 51 -13.44 3.65 7.81
C LYS A 51 -12.19 3.19 8.54
N ASN A 52 -11.42 2.33 7.88
CA ASN A 52 -10.12 1.94 8.39
C ASN A 52 -9.20 3.18 8.41
N THR A 53 -8.55 3.45 9.54
CA THR A 53 -7.65 4.60 9.69
C THR A 53 -6.41 4.48 8.80
N ASP A 54 -5.88 3.28 8.58
CA ASP A 54 -4.73 3.02 7.70
C ASP A 54 -5.05 3.40 6.23
N LEU A 55 -6.32 3.26 5.83
CA LEU A 55 -6.75 3.63 4.47
C LEU A 55 -6.67 5.14 4.28
N LEU A 56 -7.18 5.90 5.25
CA LEU A 56 -7.15 7.36 5.22
C LEU A 56 -5.72 7.89 5.37
N GLU A 57 -4.92 7.27 6.23
CA GLU A 57 -3.49 7.57 6.39
C GLU A 57 -2.75 7.43 5.05
N ARG A 58 -2.99 6.35 4.30
CA ARG A 58 -2.42 6.15 2.96
C ARG A 58 -2.83 7.27 1.99
N ILE A 59 -4.11 7.65 1.99
CA ILE A 59 -4.63 8.71 1.11
C ILE A 59 -4.00 10.05 1.46
N ILE A 60 -3.96 10.41 2.75
CA ILE A 60 -3.38 11.67 3.24
C ILE A 60 -1.89 11.74 2.90
N ASN A 61 -1.13 10.69 3.18
CA ASN A 61 0.31 10.64 2.88
C ASN A 61 0.62 10.67 1.38
N TRP A 62 -0.31 10.20 0.52
CA TRP A 62 -0.17 10.34 -0.92
C TRP A 62 -0.42 11.81 -1.33
N ILE A 63 -1.50 12.42 -0.87
CA ILE A 63 -1.97 13.72 -1.38
C ILE A 63 -1.21 14.89 -0.74
N CYS A 64 -1.10 14.92 0.59
CA CYS A 64 -0.46 15.99 1.34
C CYS A 64 1.06 15.91 1.20
N ARG A 65 1.70 17.04 0.92
CA ARG A 65 3.15 17.17 0.72
C ARG A 65 3.81 18.08 1.76
N SER A 66 3.00 18.77 2.56
CA SER A 66 3.43 19.67 3.62
C SER A 66 2.67 19.38 4.90
N SER A 67 3.33 19.59 6.05
CA SER A 67 2.68 19.53 7.37
C SER A 67 1.60 20.60 7.57
N ASN A 68 1.55 21.60 6.69
CA ASN A 68 0.60 22.71 6.77
C ASN A 68 -0.58 22.54 5.79
N ASP A 69 -0.64 21.42 5.06
CA ASP A 69 -1.78 21.13 4.20
C ASP A 69 -3.05 20.92 5.04
N ILE A 70 -4.19 21.39 4.53
CA ILE A 70 -5.47 21.33 5.25
C ILE A 70 -6.29 20.17 4.70
N VAL A 71 -6.64 19.22 5.58
CA VAL A 71 -7.59 18.15 5.29
C VAL A 71 -8.96 18.55 5.82
N LEU A 72 -9.98 18.48 4.95
CA LEU A 72 -11.37 18.82 5.29
C LEU A 72 -12.27 17.62 5.02
N ASP A 73 -13.10 17.28 6.01
CA ASP A 73 -14.13 16.26 5.89
C ASP A 73 -15.42 16.74 6.58
N PHE A 74 -16.42 17.07 5.76
CA PHE A 74 -17.74 17.52 6.21
C PHE A 74 -18.75 16.37 6.36
N PHE A 75 -18.31 15.13 6.12
CA PHE A 75 -19.05 13.90 6.37
C PHE A 75 -18.27 12.97 7.32
N ALA A 76 -17.64 13.56 8.34
CA ALA A 76 -16.66 12.90 9.18
C ALA A 76 -17.15 11.61 9.86
N GLY A 77 -18.46 11.46 10.11
CA GLY A 77 -19.04 10.25 10.72
C GLY A 77 -18.29 9.85 11.99
N SER A 78 -17.66 8.67 11.95
CA SER A 78 -16.76 8.13 13.00
C SER A 78 -15.55 9.01 13.40
N GLY A 79 -15.24 10.07 12.65
CA GLY A 79 -14.08 10.94 12.90
C GLY A 79 -12.74 10.34 12.48
N THR A 80 -12.76 9.29 11.66
CA THR A 80 -11.56 8.54 11.22
C THR A 80 -10.57 9.40 10.43
N THR A 81 -11.04 10.42 9.70
CA THR A 81 -10.17 11.42 9.05
C THR A 81 -9.33 12.18 10.06
N GLY A 82 -9.94 12.65 11.16
CA GLY A 82 -9.21 13.36 12.21
C GLY A 82 -8.21 12.48 12.94
N HIS A 83 -8.55 11.22 13.18
CA HIS A 83 -7.61 10.23 13.72
C HIS A 83 -6.41 10.06 12.78
N ALA A 84 -6.65 9.78 11.50
CA ALA A 84 -5.60 9.51 10.53
C ALA A 84 -4.64 10.71 10.31
N VAL A 85 -5.12 11.95 10.47
CA VAL A 85 -4.27 13.16 10.38
C VAL A 85 -3.30 13.28 11.57
N LEU A 86 -3.66 12.75 12.75
CA LEU A 86 -2.90 12.92 13.99
C LEU A 86 -2.01 11.72 14.35
N LYS A 87 -2.13 10.62 13.60
CA LYS A 87 -1.41 9.36 13.81
C LYS A 87 0.03 9.48 13.30
#